data_AF-A6F7V7-F1
#
_entry.id   AF-A6F7V7-F1
#
_cell.length_a   1.000
_cell.length_b   1.000
_cell.length_c   1.000
_cell.angle_alpha   90.00
_cell.angle_beta   90.00
_cell.angle_gamma   90.00
#
_symmetry.space_group_name_H-M   'P 1'
#
loop_
_entity.id
_entity.type
_entity.pdbx_description
1 polymer ?
#
loop_
_entity_poly.entity_id
_entity_poly.type
_entity_poly.pdbx_seq_one_letter_code
_entity_poly.pdbx_strand_id
1 'polypeptide(L)'
;MSCITRSLLCLAIGSLLAGCGGGSDSDSNSSGGVATAMSGKVIDGYITGATVYLDLNFNNKRDENEPFTVTKGEGDFDLTIPAMYQKCSQYVPVVVDVPVGAVDSDSPNIPIDEAYSMVFPPSFSLNSDKDILNLTPLTTVVWSEVEKELSKSQSSGLSCESILADQQLRYDIGQKLTEQSKRVASHYNVTVDELYGDYVASDDVALHDFAKKLVPGLQKSYAETVELNEANPNADLAWVEYYLGAWDVTLEAYNQKWYRHQVILTANGSLNSETHLVSDDLQTKGALIAQGEMLTTVRYGVDITKRINLSRSTDNSKFKCYFDEILATQSSEVMNSIDVEVDNWDECSDKAIAGNVKQTLKTKDYQDNVLIRMSEYSYLLGNDSGFSDLIGVADTVKDEQIKERINAVRDVIVDTDFDSEANYSADNWSHTKYAIGNSQDKNARVETIRYNAKGAVGWQWQRVTYYENGKITNECGTSEANMLLEGC
;
A
#
# COMPACT_ATOMS: atom_id res chain seq x y z
N MET A 1 -10.94 5.19 -12.29
CA MET A 1 -11.67 6.17 -13.13
C MET A 1 -12.39 7.19 -12.25
N SER A 2 -11.78 8.35 -12.02
CA SER A 2 -12.46 9.51 -11.42
C SER A 2 -13.14 10.29 -12.55
N CYS A 3 -14.46 10.28 -12.59
CA CYS A 3 -15.24 11.00 -13.59
C CYS A 3 -15.40 12.45 -13.13
N ILE A 4 -14.46 13.33 -13.48
CA ILE A 4 -14.58 14.78 -13.27
C ILE A 4 -15.45 15.36 -14.38
N THR A 5 -16.75 15.49 -14.12
CA THR A 5 -17.67 16.25 -14.96
C THR A 5 -17.47 17.74 -14.72
N ARG A 6 -16.83 18.44 -15.67
CA ARG A 6 -16.86 19.90 -15.76
C ARG A 6 -18.27 20.36 -16.15
N SER A 7 -19.08 20.80 -15.21
CA SER A 7 -20.26 21.63 -15.49
C SER A 7 -19.92 23.11 -15.33
N LEU A 8 -19.89 23.82 -16.44
CA LEU A 8 -20.02 25.28 -16.46
C LEU A 8 -21.43 25.63 -15.99
N LEU A 9 -21.55 26.33 -14.86
CA LEU A 9 -22.75 27.07 -14.50
C LEU A 9 -22.44 28.57 -14.50
N CYS A 10 -22.74 29.21 -15.63
CA CYS A 10 -22.88 30.66 -15.71
C CYS A 10 -24.16 31.06 -14.97
N LEU A 11 -24.03 31.83 -13.89
CA LEU A 11 -25.15 32.61 -13.35
C LEU A 11 -24.63 33.99 -12.94
N ALA A 12 -24.91 34.94 -13.83
CA ALA A 12 -24.74 36.37 -13.61
C ALA A 12 -25.87 36.87 -12.70
N ILE A 13 -25.51 37.49 -11.56
CA ILE A 13 -26.34 38.48 -10.89
C ILE A 13 -25.42 39.62 -10.44
N GLY A 14 -25.66 40.80 -11.00
CA GLY A 14 -24.94 42.02 -10.69
C GLY A 14 -25.52 42.76 -9.48
N SER A 15 -24.59 43.45 -8.82
CA SER A 15 -24.74 44.75 -8.16
C SER A 15 -25.64 44.86 -6.93
N LEU A 16 -25.03 45.22 -5.79
CA LEU A 16 -25.37 46.46 -5.04
C LEU A 16 -24.18 46.88 -4.15
N LEU A 17 -23.78 48.13 -4.31
CA LEU A 17 -22.82 48.89 -3.50
C LEU A 17 -23.54 49.56 -2.31
N ALA A 18 -22.91 49.52 -1.13
CA ALA A 18 -22.91 50.49 0.00
C ALA A 18 -22.49 49.70 1.26
N GLY A 19 -21.56 50.08 2.14
CA GLY A 19 -20.87 51.32 2.41
C GLY A 19 -20.67 51.43 3.94
N CYS A 20 -19.57 52.05 4.39
CA CYS A 20 -19.23 52.45 5.78
C CYS A 20 -18.78 51.31 6.72
N GLY A 21 -17.75 51.40 7.57
CA GLY A 21 -16.79 52.43 8.02
C GLY A 21 -15.69 51.67 8.81
N GLY A 22 -14.42 52.08 8.80
CA GLY A 22 -13.87 53.13 9.66
C GLY A 22 -13.10 52.51 10.83
N GLY A 23 -11.79 52.77 10.94
CA GLY A 23 -10.97 52.36 12.10
C GLY A 23 -9.50 52.17 11.75
N SER A 24 -8.75 53.26 11.68
CA SER A 24 -7.29 53.24 11.77
C SER A 24 -6.88 53.01 13.21
N ASP A 25 -6.18 51.92 13.51
CA ASP A 25 -5.32 51.83 14.68
C ASP A 25 -3.94 51.35 14.22
N SER A 26 -3.03 52.31 14.22
CA SER A 26 -1.59 52.09 14.19
C SER A 26 -1.16 51.59 15.56
N ASP A 27 -1.27 50.28 15.77
CA ASP A 27 -0.57 49.60 16.86
C ASP A 27 0.61 48.82 16.28
N SER A 28 1.76 49.48 16.33
CA SER A 28 3.05 48.82 16.36
C SER A 28 3.14 47.99 17.64
N ASN A 29 2.58 46.78 17.60
CA ASN A 29 2.82 45.78 18.60
C ASN A 29 3.45 44.58 17.89
N SER A 30 4.75 44.41 18.11
CA SER A 30 5.46 43.19 17.78
C SER A 30 4.72 42.03 18.44
N SER A 31 3.91 41.29 17.68
CA SER A 31 3.44 39.98 18.09
C SER A 31 4.67 39.07 18.13
N GLY A 32 5.35 39.06 19.27
CA GLY A 32 6.32 38.03 19.59
C GLY A 32 5.55 36.72 19.53
N GLY A 33 5.67 36.00 18.41
CA GLY A 33 5.05 34.69 18.27
C GLY A 33 5.51 33.79 19.41
N VAL A 34 4.58 33.06 19.99
CA VAL A 34 4.86 32.16 21.12
C VAL A 34 5.70 31.01 20.60
N ALA A 35 6.88 30.78 21.19
CA ALA A 35 7.72 29.62 20.89
C ALA A 35 6.98 28.33 21.28
N THR A 36 7.17 27.27 20.49
CA THR A 36 6.58 25.94 20.72
C THR A 36 7.67 24.94 21.02
N ALA A 37 7.37 23.88 21.77
CA ALA A 37 8.31 22.79 22.04
C ALA A 37 8.02 21.59 21.12
N MET A 38 9.08 20.95 20.65
CA MET A 38 9.05 19.63 20.03
C MET A 38 9.76 18.66 20.98
N SER A 39 9.09 17.61 21.41
CA SER A 39 9.61 16.68 22.43
C SER A 39 9.67 15.26 21.89
N GLY A 40 10.57 14.47 22.44
CA GLY A 40 10.77 13.10 21.99
C GLY A 40 11.90 12.38 22.73
N LYS A 41 12.27 11.22 22.19
CA LYS A 41 13.35 10.36 22.68
C LYS A 41 14.32 10.02 21.56
N VAL A 42 15.61 9.97 21.89
CA VAL A 42 16.66 9.41 21.03
C VAL A 42 16.94 7.97 21.47
N ILE A 43 16.76 7.02 20.53
CA ILE A 43 16.70 5.58 20.81
C ILE A 43 17.59 4.78 19.84
N ASP A 44 18.74 4.37 20.35
CA ASP A 44 19.66 3.33 19.88
C ASP A 44 20.25 2.72 21.17
N GLY A 45 19.34 2.16 21.97
CA GLY A 45 19.29 2.33 23.42
C GLY A 45 19.09 3.81 23.80
N TYR A 46 18.54 4.11 24.98
CA TYR A 46 18.29 5.51 25.34
C TYR A 46 19.62 6.29 25.40
N ILE A 47 19.78 7.27 24.49
CA ILE A 47 21.03 8.03 24.35
C ILE A 47 21.00 9.30 25.19
N THR A 48 21.88 9.41 26.18
CA THR A 48 22.10 10.63 26.97
C THR A 48 23.36 11.38 26.49
N GLY A 49 23.24 12.70 26.30
CA GLY A 49 24.35 13.58 25.90
C GLY A 49 24.46 13.83 24.38
N ALA A 50 23.45 13.44 23.60
CA ALA A 50 23.37 13.75 22.17
C ALA A 50 22.81 15.15 21.93
N THR A 51 23.25 15.83 20.86
CA THR A 51 22.75 17.14 20.46
C THR A 51 21.65 16.98 19.42
N VAL A 52 20.45 17.46 19.72
CA VAL A 52 19.28 17.42 18.83
C VAL A 52 19.03 18.82 18.28
N TYR A 53 18.95 19.00 16.97
CA TYR A 53 18.73 20.30 16.33
C TYR A 53 17.83 20.22 15.11
N LEU A 54 17.20 21.35 14.78
CA LEU A 54 16.39 21.49 13.58
C LEU A 54 17.29 21.96 12.42
N ASP A 55 17.53 21.09 11.45
CA ASP A 55 18.40 21.38 10.30
C ASP A 55 17.60 22.10 9.21
N LEU A 56 17.74 23.43 9.17
CA LEU A 56 16.93 24.31 8.32
C LEU A 56 17.37 24.30 6.85
N ASN A 57 18.59 23.84 6.57
CA ASN A 57 19.21 23.88 5.24
C ASN A 57 19.69 22.51 4.73
N PHE A 58 19.35 21.43 5.44
CA PHE A 58 19.61 20.04 5.05
C PHE A 58 21.11 19.75 4.84
N ASN A 59 21.98 20.41 5.60
CA ASN A 59 23.43 20.22 5.47
C ASN A 59 23.98 19.19 6.48
N ASN A 60 23.12 18.63 7.33
CA ASN A 60 23.44 17.70 8.42
C ASN A 60 24.54 18.25 9.36
N LYS A 61 24.55 19.57 9.59
CA LYS A 61 25.47 20.26 10.49
C LYS A 61 24.74 21.36 11.23
N ARG A 62 24.89 21.37 12.55
CA ARG A 62 24.32 22.43 13.38
C ARG A 62 24.93 23.81 13.06
N ASP A 63 24.15 24.66 12.42
CA ASP A 63 24.51 26.04 12.13
C ASP A 63 24.17 26.99 13.29
N GLU A 64 24.72 28.21 13.28
CA GLU A 64 24.57 29.18 14.38
C GLU A 64 23.11 29.61 14.62
N ASN A 65 22.28 29.58 13.57
CA ASN A 65 20.88 30.02 13.60
C ASN A 65 19.89 28.88 13.88
N GLU A 66 20.36 27.66 14.11
CA GLU A 66 19.50 26.49 14.29
C GLU A 66 19.19 26.24 15.77
N PRO A 67 17.91 26.08 16.12
CA PRO A 67 17.54 25.74 17.48
C PRO A 67 18.04 24.32 17.80
N PHE A 68 18.57 24.13 19.00
CA PHE A 68 19.07 22.84 19.46
C PHE A 68 18.80 22.63 20.95
N THR A 69 18.93 21.38 21.37
CA THR A 69 18.87 20.92 22.77
C THR A 69 19.80 19.73 22.95
N VAL A 70 19.96 19.25 24.18
CA VAL A 70 20.78 18.06 24.50
C VAL A 70 19.91 17.04 25.21
N THR A 71 20.05 15.77 24.82
CA THR A 71 19.28 14.68 25.43
C THR A 71 19.67 14.49 26.89
N LYS A 72 18.67 14.16 27.71
CA LYS A 72 18.79 13.94 29.16
C LYS A 72 18.70 12.44 29.46
N GLY A 73 18.42 12.09 30.72
CA GLY A 73 18.16 10.71 31.11
C GLY A 73 17.02 10.10 30.29
N GLU A 74 17.08 8.79 30.06
CA GLU A 74 16.10 8.05 29.24
C GLU A 74 15.93 8.60 27.81
N GLY A 75 16.97 9.26 27.27
CA GLY A 75 17.02 9.76 25.90
C GLY A 75 16.14 10.98 25.63
N ASP A 76 15.53 11.57 26.66
CA ASP A 76 14.53 12.63 26.51
C ASP A 76 15.13 13.93 25.98
N PHE A 77 14.42 14.59 25.06
CA PHE A 77 14.72 15.96 24.64
C PHE A 77 13.46 16.83 24.57
N ASP A 78 13.67 18.12 24.82
CA ASP A 78 12.69 19.17 24.59
C ASP A 78 13.37 20.27 23.76
N LEU A 79 13.04 20.33 22.47
CA LEU A 79 13.57 21.29 21.52
C LEU A 79 12.64 22.49 21.43
N THR A 80 13.11 23.66 21.88
CA THR A 80 12.34 24.90 21.77
C THR A 80 12.47 25.47 20.36
N ILE A 81 11.33 25.57 19.65
CA ILE A 81 11.22 26.10 18.29
C ILE A 81 10.78 27.58 18.35
N PRO A 82 11.65 28.52 17.94
CA PRO A 82 11.29 29.92 17.80
C PRO A 82 10.12 30.09 16.83
N ALA A 83 9.24 31.08 17.09
CA ALA A 83 8.04 31.29 16.28
C ALA A 83 8.33 31.51 14.78
N MET A 84 9.48 32.09 14.44
CA MET A 84 9.91 32.26 13.04
C MET A 84 10.13 30.93 12.30
N TYR A 85 10.44 29.85 13.02
CA TYR A 85 10.72 28.52 12.46
C TYR A 85 9.56 27.53 12.62
N GLN A 86 8.42 27.94 13.19
CA GLN A 86 7.26 27.05 13.40
C GLN A 86 6.71 26.42 12.12
N LYS A 87 6.74 27.16 11.02
CA LYS A 87 6.36 26.57 9.72
C LYS A 87 7.41 25.59 9.24
N CYS A 88 8.69 25.96 9.35
CA CYS A 88 9.81 25.13 8.93
C CYS A 88 9.87 23.80 9.69
N SER A 89 9.56 23.78 10.99
CA SER A 89 9.69 22.60 11.83
C SER A 89 8.83 21.40 11.40
N GLN A 90 7.88 21.60 10.49
CA GLN A 90 7.08 20.51 9.91
C GLN A 90 7.71 19.91 8.65
N TYR A 91 8.64 20.63 8.01
CA TYR A 91 9.13 20.37 6.65
C TYR A 91 10.64 20.18 6.54
N VAL A 92 11.38 20.41 7.61
CA VAL A 92 12.82 20.17 7.66
C VAL A 92 13.14 19.07 8.67
N PRO A 93 14.24 18.33 8.49
CA PRO A 93 14.58 17.22 9.36
C PRO A 93 15.05 17.70 10.74
N VAL A 94 14.95 16.80 11.71
CA VAL A 94 15.60 16.94 13.00
C VAL A 94 16.81 16.03 13.00
N VAL A 95 18.00 16.58 13.28
CA VAL A 95 19.25 15.84 13.28
C VAL A 95 19.73 15.67 14.71
N VAL A 96 20.28 14.49 14.99
CA VAL A 96 20.83 14.10 16.28
C VAL A 96 22.29 13.76 16.11
N ASP A 97 23.18 14.60 16.61
CA ASP A 97 24.60 14.30 16.67
C ASP A 97 24.93 13.61 18.01
N VAL A 98 25.37 12.36 17.93
CA VAL A 98 25.82 11.56 19.07
C VAL A 98 27.34 11.69 19.20
N PRO A 99 27.85 12.48 20.16
CA PRO A 99 29.29 12.69 20.30
C PRO A 99 29.97 11.51 21.01
N VAL A 100 31.30 11.43 20.86
CA VAL A 100 32.14 10.60 21.73
C VAL A 100 31.90 10.98 23.18
N GLY A 101 31.67 9.98 24.04
CA GLY A 101 31.36 10.16 25.45
C GLY A 101 29.87 10.26 25.78
N ALA A 102 28.98 10.22 24.78
CA ALA A 102 27.56 9.96 25.03
C ALA A 102 27.36 8.57 25.67
N VAL A 103 26.23 8.39 26.37
CA VAL A 103 25.91 7.14 27.05
C VAL A 103 24.69 6.52 26.41
N ASP A 104 24.84 5.27 25.99
CA ASP A 104 23.77 4.40 25.52
C ASP A 104 23.31 3.50 26.69
N SER A 105 22.00 3.44 26.94
CA SER A 105 21.43 2.60 28.00
C SER A 105 21.60 1.10 27.80
N ASP A 106 21.80 0.63 26.57
CA ASP A 106 22.10 -0.78 26.27
C ASP A 106 23.51 -1.14 26.76
N SER A 107 24.40 -0.14 26.81
CA SER A 107 25.79 -0.27 27.29
C SER A 107 26.17 0.84 28.29
N PRO A 108 25.52 0.94 29.47
CA PRO A 108 25.59 2.12 30.34
C PRO A 108 26.97 2.36 30.97
N ASN A 109 27.87 1.38 30.90
CA ASN A 109 29.24 1.45 31.42
C ASN A 109 30.30 1.67 30.32
N ILE A 110 29.88 1.72 29.06
CA ILE A 110 30.77 1.88 27.90
C ILE A 110 30.27 3.11 27.13
N PRO A 111 30.88 4.29 27.33
CA PRO A 111 30.54 5.46 26.54
C PRO A 111 30.80 5.22 25.05
N ILE A 112 30.02 5.88 24.20
CA ILE A 112 30.19 5.87 22.75
C ILE A 112 31.60 6.34 22.39
N ASP A 113 32.32 5.54 21.61
CA ASP A 113 33.72 5.76 21.22
C ASP A 113 33.88 6.33 19.81
N GLU A 114 32.89 6.13 18.95
CA GLU A 114 32.79 6.73 17.61
C GLU A 114 31.53 7.60 17.50
N ALA A 115 31.71 8.87 17.15
CA ALA A 115 30.58 9.76 16.94
C ALA A 115 29.80 9.39 15.67
N TYR A 116 28.48 9.48 15.73
CA TYR A 116 27.57 9.23 14.61
C TYR A 116 26.39 10.20 14.66
N SER A 117 25.58 10.21 13.60
CA SER A 117 24.42 11.09 13.49
C SER A 117 23.19 10.30 13.07
N MET A 118 22.02 10.71 13.57
CA MET A 118 20.72 10.18 13.19
C MET A 118 19.84 11.32 12.67
N VAL A 119 18.96 11.00 11.73
CA VAL A 119 18.02 11.95 11.16
C VAL A 119 16.61 11.45 11.39
N PHE A 120 15.79 12.32 11.95
CA PHE A 120 14.36 12.13 12.01
C PHE A 120 13.71 12.93 10.90
N PRO A 121 12.96 12.26 10.02
CA PRO A 121 12.46 12.91 8.84
C PRO A 121 11.32 13.88 9.20
N PRO A 122 11.04 14.88 8.35
CA PRO A 122 10.04 15.89 8.64
C PRO A 122 8.63 15.28 8.73
N SER A 123 7.74 15.92 9.50
CA SER A 123 6.39 15.40 9.77
C SER A 123 5.58 15.03 8.51
N PHE A 124 5.72 15.78 7.40
CA PHE A 124 4.99 15.48 6.15
C PHE A 124 5.35 14.12 5.54
N SER A 125 6.49 13.54 5.93
CA SER A 125 7.00 12.27 5.42
C SER A 125 6.61 11.08 6.30
N LEU A 126 6.18 11.31 7.54
CA LEU A 126 5.93 10.24 8.53
C LEU A 126 4.47 9.81 8.65
N ASN A 127 3.52 10.63 8.20
CA ASN A 127 2.08 10.36 8.30
C ASN A 127 1.65 9.83 9.69
N SER A 128 2.31 10.29 10.77
CA SER A 128 2.07 9.86 12.14
C SER A 128 1.55 11.04 12.95
N ASP A 129 0.41 10.87 13.60
CA ASP A 129 -0.21 11.88 14.48
C ASP A 129 0.42 11.88 15.90
N LYS A 130 1.63 11.33 16.06
CA LYS A 130 2.27 11.19 17.37
C LYS A 130 2.87 12.52 17.83
N ASP A 131 2.48 12.92 19.05
CA ASP A 131 3.04 14.09 19.75
C ASP A 131 4.50 13.89 20.20
N ILE A 132 4.96 12.63 20.28
CA ILE A 132 6.30 12.25 20.75
C ILE A 132 7.08 11.62 19.59
N LEU A 133 8.24 12.20 19.30
CA LEU A 133 9.14 11.70 18.24
C LEU A 133 10.09 10.65 18.81
N ASN A 134 10.12 9.46 18.20
CA ASN A 134 11.10 8.42 18.50
C ASN A 134 12.17 8.43 17.42
N LEU A 135 13.32 9.04 17.72
CA LEU A 135 14.43 9.16 16.78
C LEU A 135 15.29 7.90 16.89
N THR A 136 15.27 7.09 15.84
CA THR A 136 16.01 5.82 15.79
C THR A 136 16.98 5.82 14.60
N PRO A 137 18.03 4.98 14.60
CA PRO A 137 18.84 4.77 13.41
C PRO A 137 17.96 4.35 12.21
N LEU A 138 16.89 3.63 12.48
CA LEU A 138 15.96 3.11 11.50
C LEU A 138 15.16 4.20 10.76
N THR A 139 14.74 5.29 11.44
CA THR A 139 14.09 6.44 10.78
C THR A 139 15.03 7.22 9.85
N THR A 140 16.33 7.19 10.15
CA THR A 140 17.38 7.90 9.38
C THR A 140 17.54 7.31 7.98
N VAL A 141 17.39 6.00 7.88
CA VAL A 141 17.87 5.28 6.70
C VAL A 141 16.89 5.38 5.53
N VAL A 142 15.57 5.39 5.78
CA VAL A 142 14.59 5.69 4.72
C VAL A 142 14.66 7.16 4.29
N TRP A 143 14.94 8.06 5.24
CA TRP A 143 15.06 9.50 4.96
C TRP A 143 16.14 9.82 3.92
N SER A 144 17.27 9.11 3.92
CA SER A 144 18.35 9.38 2.96
C SER A 144 17.91 9.25 1.50
N GLU A 145 16.96 8.37 1.19
CA GLU A 145 16.42 8.24 -0.18
C GLU A 145 15.40 9.34 -0.50
N VAL A 146 14.61 9.76 0.49
CA VAL A 146 13.69 10.90 0.35
C VAL A 146 14.48 12.19 0.12
N GLU A 147 15.54 12.43 0.89
CA GLU A 147 16.41 13.60 0.76
C GLU A 147 17.09 13.67 -0.61
N LYS A 148 17.44 12.51 -1.21
CA LYS A 148 17.95 12.44 -2.58
C LYS A 148 16.89 12.86 -3.62
N GLU A 149 15.65 12.39 -3.50
CA GLU A 149 14.54 12.82 -4.38
C GLU A 149 14.28 14.33 -4.25
N LEU A 150 14.27 14.85 -3.02
CA LEU A 150 14.16 16.28 -2.74
C LEU A 150 15.29 17.04 -3.42
N SER A 151 16.54 16.64 -3.19
CA SER A 151 17.73 17.32 -3.72
C SER A 151 17.76 17.32 -5.24
N LYS A 152 17.33 16.23 -5.88
CA LYS A 152 17.23 16.11 -7.35
C LYS A 152 16.18 17.07 -7.92
N SER A 153 15.10 17.30 -7.19
CA SER A 153 13.99 18.16 -7.59
C SER A 153 14.29 19.66 -7.37
N GLN A 154 15.18 20.00 -6.43
CA GLN A 154 15.48 21.38 -6.05
C GLN A 154 16.83 21.87 -6.61
N SER A 155 16.78 22.55 -7.77
CA SER A 155 17.97 23.08 -8.46
C SER A 155 18.82 24.10 -7.68
N SER A 156 18.24 24.80 -6.70
CA SER A 156 18.93 25.82 -5.88
C SER A 156 19.40 25.29 -4.52
N GLY A 157 19.31 23.98 -4.29
CA GLY A 157 19.57 23.35 -3.00
C GLY A 157 18.33 23.26 -2.11
N LEU A 158 18.43 22.45 -1.08
CA LEU A 158 17.38 22.25 -0.09
C LEU A 158 17.42 23.36 0.97
N SER A 159 16.25 23.89 1.30
CA SER A 159 16.04 24.80 2.42
C SER A 159 14.60 24.71 2.86
N CYS A 160 14.30 25.21 4.06
CA CYS A 160 12.92 25.37 4.50
C CYS A 160 12.04 26.06 3.43
N GLU A 161 12.54 27.13 2.80
CA GLU A 161 11.79 27.91 1.82
C GLU A 161 11.54 27.12 0.52
N SER A 162 12.54 26.39 0.02
CA SER A 162 12.37 25.60 -1.21
C SER A 162 11.38 24.46 -0.98
N ILE A 163 11.49 23.76 0.16
CA ILE A 163 10.56 22.70 0.52
C ILE A 163 9.17 23.25 0.77
N LEU A 164 9.00 24.40 1.44
CA LEU A 164 7.69 25.04 1.67
C LEU A 164 7.01 25.46 0.37
N ALA A 165 7.77 25.93 -0.62
CA ALA A 165 7.23 26.38 -1.89
C ALA A 165 6.68 25.22 -2.75
N ASP A 166 7.29 24.03 -2.65
CA ASP A 166 6.96 22.88 -3.50
C ASP A 166 5.89 21.95 -2.90
N GLN A 167 4.64 22.41 -2.88
CA GLN A 167 3.54 21.65 -2.27
C GLN A 167 3.28 20.32 -2.98
N GLN A 168 3.44 20.26 -4.30
CA GLN A 168 3.18 19.06 -5.07
C GLN A 168 4.22 17.98 -4.74
N LEU A 169 5.52 18.33 -4.71
CA LEU A 169 6.56 17.39 -4.33
C LEU A 169 6.34 16.82 -2.93
N ARG A 170 5.96 17.66 -1.95
CA ARG A 170 5.64 17.19 -0.59
C ARG A 170 4.48 16.20 -0.58
N TYR A 171 3.42 16.50 -1.32
CA TYR A 171 2.27 15.60 -1.44
C TYR A 171 2.67 14.27 -2.08
N ASP A 172 3.42 14.31 -3.18
CA ASP A 172 3.85 13.12 -3.92
C ASP A 172 4.79 12.23 -3.09
N ILE A 173 5.68 12.82 -2.30
CA ILE A 173 6.54 12.08 -1.36
C ILE A 173 5.70 11.47 -0.23
N GLY A 174 4.82 12.27 0.39
CA GLY A 174 3.94 11.79 1.46
C GLY A 174 3.08 10.60 1.03
N GLN A 175 2.52 10.64 -0.19
CA GLN A 175 1.77 9.52 -0.76
C GLN A 175 2.63 8.27 -0.98
N LYS A 176 3.85 8.40 -1.54
CA LYS A 176 4.75 7.26 -1.72
C LYS A 176 5.07 6.57 -0.39
N LEU A 177 5.33 7.36 0.66
CA LEU A 177 5.65 6.85 2.00
C LEU A 177 4.44 6.22 2.69
N THR A 178 3.25 6.80 2.57
CA THR A 178 1.99 6.20 3.05
C THR A 178 1.77 4.84 2.41
N GLU A 179 1.86 4.77 1.09
CA GLU A 179 1.58 3.54 0.36
C GLU A 179 2.65 2.47 0.61
N GLN A 180 3.92 2.86 0.77
CA GLN A 180 4.97 1.93 1.21
C GLN A 180 4.67 1.40 2.62
N SER A 181 4.27 2.27 3.55
CA SER A 181 3.94 1.88 4.92
C SER A 181 2.78 0.88 4.97
N LYS A 182 1.75 1.08 4.14
CA LYS A 182 0.64 0.15 4.01
C LYS A 182 1.09 -1.19 3.44
N ARG A 183 1.97 -1.22 2.44
CA ARG A 183 2.49 -2.48 1.86
C ARG A 183 3.28 -3.29 2.89
N VAL A 184 4.15 -2.63 3.67
CA VAL A 184 4.85 -3.24 4.80
C VAL A 184 3.85 -3.85 5.80
N ALA A 185 2.83 -3.08 6.18
CA ALA A 185 1.78 -3.56 7.08
C ALA A 185 0.98 -4.73 6.49
N SER A 186 0.67 -4.71 5.20
CA SER A 186 -0.04 -5.82 4.54
C SER A 186 0.81 -7.08 4.45
N HIS A 187 2.12 -6.94 4.28
CA HIS A 187 3.03 -8.08 4.12
C HIS A 187 3.38 -8.73 5.45
N TYR A 188 3.75 -7.93 6.45
CA TYR A 188 4.28 -8.43 7.72
C TYR A 188 3.27 -8.37 8.86
N ASN A 189 2.09 -7.78 8.62
CA ASN A 189 1.09 -7.49 9.66
C ASN A 189 1.62 -6.61 10.81
N VAL A 190 2.61 -5.76 10.51
CA VAL A 190 3.23 -4.79 11.42
C VAL A 190 3.33 -3.44 10.73
N THR A 191 2.88 -2.37 11.38
CA THR A 191 2.96 -1.02 10.81
C THR A 191 4.37 -0.44 10.95
N VAL A 192 4.69 0.53 10.10
CA VAL A 192 5.94 1.29 10.22
C VAL A 192 6.05 2.02 11.56
N ASP A 193 4.93 2.49 12.12
CA ASP A 193 4.87 3.07 13.47
C ASP A 193 5.25 2.10 14.58
N GLU A 194 4.96 0.81 14.41
CA GLU A 194 5.36 -0.26 15.33
C GLU A 194 6.84 -0.61 15.12
N LEU A 195 7.31 -0.70 13.86
CA LEU A 195 8.72 -0.94 13.53
C LEU A 195 9.65 0.15 14.08
N TYR A 196 9.19 1.41 14.07
CA TYR A 196 9.95 2.58 14.51
C TYR A 196 9.59 3.01 15.95
N GLY A 197 8.85 2.16 16.65
CA GLY A 197 8.43 2.38 18.03
C GLY A 197 9.60 2.42 19.01
N ASP A 198 9.30 2.81 20.25
CA ASP A 198 10.24 2.71 21.37
C ASP A 198 10.37 1.24 21.78
N TYR A 199 11.32 0.54 21.14
CA TYR A 199 11.56 -0.88 21.39
C TYR A 199 12.12 -1.15 22.79
N VAL A 200 12.79 -0.17 23.40
CA VAL A 200 13.33 -0.26 24.76
C VAL A 200 12.17 -0.30 25.76
N ALA A 201 11.16 0.55 25.57
CA ALA A 201 9.95 0.55 26.38
C ALA A 201 9.05 -0.67 26.13
N SER A 202 8.97 -1.17 24.90
CA SER A 202 8.14 -2.34 24.57
C SER A 202 8.78 -3.68 24.90
N ASP A 203 10.09 -3.71 25.16
CA ASP A 203 10.91 -4.92 25.34
C ASP A 203 10.79 -5.90 24.15
N ASP A 204 10.51 -5.38 22.95
CA ASP A 204 10.34 -6.18 21.73
C ASP A 204 11.60 -6.17 20.86
N VAL A 205 12.65 -6.78 21.41
CA VAL A 205 13.96 -6.90 20.74
C VAL A 205 13.84 -7.65 19.41
N ALA A 206 12.94 -8.64 19.33
CA ALA A 206 12.73 -9.42 18.12
C ALA A 206 12.16 -8.58 16.98
N LEU A 207 11.17 -7.74 17.27
CA LEU A 207 10.63 -6.80 16.29
C LEU A 207 11.67 -5.78 15.86
N HIS A 208 12.47 -5.27 16.79
CA HIS A 208 13.54 -4.32 16.47
C HIS A 208 14.63 -4.92 15.57
N ASP A 209 15.07 -6.15 15.85
CA ASP A 209 16.02 -6.88 15.00
C ASP A 209 15.44 -7.20 13.62
N PHE A 210 14.15 -7.50 13.56
CA PHE A 210 13.45 -7.68 12.30
C PHE A 210 13.39 -6.37 11.50
N ALA A 211 13.04 -5.27 12.16
CA ALA A 211 12.99 -3.95 11.54
C ALA A 211 14.36 -3.53 10.96
N LYS A 212 15.46 -3.79 11.69
CA LYS A 212 16.84 -3.60 11.21
C LYS A 212 17.12 -4.37 9.91
N LYS A 213 16.63 -5.61 9.78
CA LYS A 213 16.80 -6.41 8.56
C LYS A 213 16.01 -5.87 7.38
N LEU A 214 14.85 -5.26 7.61
CA LEU A 214 14.00 -4.73 6.55
C LEU A 214 14.54 -3.44 5.92
N VAL A 215 15.37 -2.69 6.65
CA VAL A 215 15.87 -1.37 6.24
C VAL A 215 16.40 -1.28 4.81
N PRO A 216 17.34 -2.15 4.39
CA PRO A 216 17.90 -2.03 3.05
C PRO A 216 16.83 -2.25 1.98
N GLY A 217 15.85 -3.12 2.27
CA GLY A 217 14.69 -3.36 1.41
C GLY A 217 13.79 -2.13 1.32
N LEU A 218 13.49 -1.46 2.43
CA LEU A 218 12.65 -0.26 2.45
C LEU A 218 13.28 0.89 1.64
N GLN A 219 14.58 1.14 1.82
CA GLN A 219 15.32 2.12 1.03
C GLN A 219 15.26 1.81 -0.46
N LYS A 220 15.59 0.56 -0.82
CA LYS A 220 15.66 0.17 -2.23
C LYS A 220 14.28 0.20 -2.90
N SER A 221 13.24 -0.17 -2.15
CA SER A 221 11.83 -0.03 -2.58
C SER A 221 11.49 1.42 -2.89
N TYR A 222 11.87 2.35 -2.02
CA TYR A 222 11.59 3.78 -2.24
C TYR A 222 12.35 4.31 -3.46
N ALA A 223 13.67 4.11 -3.49
CA ALA A 223 14.53 4.60 -4.56
C ALA A 223 14.07 4.09 -5.94
N GLU A 224 13.82 2.79 -6.08
CA GLU A 224 13.35 2.24 -7.36
C GLU A 224 11.90 2.58 -7.67
N THR A 225 11.06 2.89 -6.67
CA THR A 225 9.72 3.44 -6.92
C THR A 225 9.82 4.83 -7.55
N VAL A 226 10.75 5.68 -7.10
CA VAL A 226 11.01 7.00 -7.71
C VAL A 226 11.45 6.82 -9.16
N GLU A 227 12.43 5.95 -9.42
CA GLU A 227 12.90 5.65 -10.78
C GLU A 227 11.79 5.09 -11.68
N LEU A 228 10.96 4.19 -11.15
CA LEU A 228 9.86 3.59 -11.90
C LEU A 228 8.78 4.62 -12.26
N ASN A 229 8.47 5.54 -11.35
CA ASN A 229 7.55 6.65 -11.60
C ASN A 229 8.08 7.59 -12.69
N GLU A 230 9.37 7.94 -12.64
CA GLU A 230 10.02 8.77 -13.68
C GLU A 230 9.99 8.10 -15.05
N ALA A 231 10.17 6.77 -15.11
CA ALA A 231 10.09 6.00 -16.34
C ALA A 231 8.64 5.81 -16.85
N ASN A 232 7.63 5.97 -15.99
CA ASN A 232 6.23 5.73 -16.30
C ASN A 232 5.32 6.91 -15.86
N PRO A 233 5.52 8.13 -16.42
CA PRO A 233 4.81 9.34 -15.97
C PRO A 233 3.30 9.32 -16.20
N ASN A 234 2.79 8.38 -17.01
CA ASN A 234 1.36 8.22 -17.29
C ASN A 234 0.72 7.03 -16.53
N ALA A 235 1.47 6.37 -15.64
CA ALA A 235 0.91 5.35 -14.77
C ALA A 235 0.03 6.02 -13.70
N ASP A 236 -1.12 5.41 -13.42
CA ASP A 236 -1.95 5.79 -12.26
C ASP A 236 -1.29 5.33 -10.96
N LEU A 237 -0.57 4.21 -11.02
CA LEU A 237 0.19 3.65 -9.91
C LEU A 237 1.42 2.94 -10.46
N ALA A 238 2.62 3.26 -9.95
CA ALA A 238 3.82 2.47 -10.20
C ALA A 238 4.68 2.41 -8.93
N TRP A 239 5.09 1.21 -8.54
CA TRP A 239 5.93 1.02 -7.36
C TRP A 239 6.76 -0.26 -7.43
N VAL A 240 7.79 -0.26 -6.59
CA VAL A 240 8.67 -1.40 -6.32
C VAL A 240 8.66 -1.68 -4.83
N GLU A 241 8.64 -2.95 -4.48
CA GLU A 241 8.76 -3.45 -3.11
C GLU A 241 9.82 -4.56 -3.05
N TYR A 242 10.76 -4.38 -2.14
CA TYR A 242 11.69 -5.40 -1.70
C TYR A 242 11.21 -5.95 -0.37
N TYR A 243 10.93 -7.25 -0.32
CA TYR A 243 10.44 -7.92 0.87
C TYR A 243 11.24 -9.18 1.17
N LEU A 244 11.34 -9.49 2.47
CA LEU A 244 12.08 -10.63 3.01
C LEU A 244 11.10 -11.74 3.37
N GLY A 245 11.31 -12.89 2.73
CA GLY A 245 10.56 -14.09 3.00
C GLY A 245 9.29 -14.21 2.19
N ALA A 246 9.00 -15.44 1.79
CA ALA A 246 7.71 -15.85 1.24
C ALA A 246 7.36 -17.20 1.86
N TRP A 247 6.06 -17.46 2.03
CA TRP A 247 5.59 -18.75 2.53
C TRP A 247 6.09 -19.89 1.64
N ASP A 248 6.83 -20.82 2.23
CA ASP A 248 7.35 -22.00 1.56
C ASP A 248 6.58 -23.21 2.10
N VAL A 249 5.74 -23.79 1.24
CA VAL A 249 4.91 -24.95 1.59
C VAL A 249 5.72 -26.18 1.97
N THR A 250 6.98 -26.28 1.55
CA THR A 250 7.85 -27.41 1.90
C THR A 250 8.49 -27.25 3.27
N LEU A 251 8.70 -26.00 3.69
CA LEU A 251 9.22 -25.65 5.01
C LEU A 251 8.11 -25.47 6.05
N GLU A 252 6.86 -25.31 5.60
CA GLU A 252 5.73 -24.85 6.42
C GLU A 252 6.08 -23.56 7.18
N ALA A 253 6.86 -22.69 6.54
CA ALA A 253 7.39 -21.46 7.13
C ALA A 253 7.74 -20.44 6.05
N TYR A 254 7.85 -19.17 6.45
CA TYR A 254 8.45 -18.15 5.60
C TYR A 254 9.95 -18.43 5.44
N ASN A 255 10.42 -18.45 4.19
CA ASN A 255 11.84 -18.58 3.91
C ASN A 255 12.60 -17.28 4.24
N GLN A 256 13.94 -17.31 4.16
CA GLN A 256 14.80 -16.16 4.43
C GLN A 256 15.43 -15.60 3.14
N LYS A 257 14.64 -15.48 2.07
CA LYS A 257 15.11 -14.95 0.78
C LYS A 257 14.52 -13.59 0.49
N TRP A 258 15.27 -12.76 -0.22
CA TRP A 258 14.79 -11.48 -0.71
C TRP A 258 14.06 -11.61 -2.04
N TYR A 259 13.01 -10.83 -2.15
CA TYR A 259 12.20 -10.70 -3.36
C TYR A 259 12.09 -9.24 -3.75
N ARG A 260 12.03 -8.98 -5.05
CA ARG A 260 11.69 -7.68 -5.63
C ARG A 260 10.40 -7.85 -6.42
N HIS A 261 9.37 -7.15 -6.02
CA HIS A 261 8.10 -7.08 -6.70
C HIS A 261 7.89 -5.68 -7.28
N GLN A 262 7.40 -5.59 -8.51
CA GLN A 262 7.03 -4.33 -9.13
C GLN A 262 5.59 -4.41 -9.66
N VAL A 263 4.92 -3.27 -9.66
CA VAL A 263 3.58 -3.11 -10.25
C VAL A 263 3.53 -1.81 -11.04
N ILE A 264 2.91 -1.85 -12.21
CA ILE A 264 2.55 -0.68 -13.03
C ILE A 264 1.08 -0.83 -13.41
N LEU A 265 0.25 0.13 -13.03
CA LEU A 265 -1.15 0.24 -13.40
C LEU A 265 -1.36 1.54 -14.18
N THR A 266 -1.94 1.45 -15.37
CA THR A 266 -2.25 2.60 -16.22
C THR A 266 -3.73 2.98 -16.14
N ALA A 267 -4.06 4.22 -16.52
CA ALA A 267 -5.42 4.78 -16.47
C ALA A 267 -6.52 3.97 -17.18
N ASN A 268 -6.15 3.15 -18.18
CA ASN A 268 -7.07 2.25 -18.87
C ASN A 268 -7.33 0.94 -18.08
N GLY A 269 -6.80 0.79 -16.87
CA GLY A 269 -6.91 -0.40 -16.04
C GLY A 269 -5.98 -1.55 -16.45
N SER A 270 -4.97 -1.29 -17.28
CA SER A 270 -3.96 -2.31 -17.60
C SER A 270 -2.94 -2.40 -16.47
N LEU A 271 -2.63 -3.62 -16.04
CA LEU A 271 -1.70 -3.89 -14.96
C LEU A 271 -0.57 -4.78 -15.46
N ASN A 272 0.66 -4.43 -15.12
CA ASN A 272 1.82 -5.29 -15.28
C ASN A 272 2.49 -5.46 -13.92
N SER A 273 2.91 -6.68 -13.61
CA SER A 273 3.63 -6.98 -12.38
C SER A 273 4.70 -8.05 -12.61
N GLU A 274 5.78 -7.97 -11.86
CA GLU A 274 6.90 -8.91 -11.95
C GLU A 274 7.48 -9.12 -10.56
N THR A 275 7.83 -10.36 -10.22
CA THR A 275 8.47 -10.74 -8.95
C THR A 275 9.70 -11.58 -9.21
N HIS A 276 10.84 -11.15 -8.69
CA HIS A 276 12.11 -11.87 -8.77
C HIS A 276 12.67 -12.19 -7.40
N LEU A 277 13.44 -13.27 -7.30
CA LEU A 277 14.44 -13.41 -6.25
C LEU A 277 15.51 -12.33 -6.39
N VAL A 278 16.13 -11.94 -5.28
CA VAL A 278 17.28 -11.03 -5.26
C VAL A 278 18.33 -11.56 -4.29
N SER A 279 19.61 -11.25 -4.55
CA SER A 279 20.70 -11.51 -3.60
C SER A 279 20.52 -10.78 -2.27
N ASP A 280 21.20 -11.24 -1.22
CA ASP A 280 21.09 -10.68 0.14
C ASP A 280 21.56 -9.22 0.25
N ASP A 281 22.49 -8.79 -0.61
CA ASP A 281 22.92 -7.38 -0.75
C ASP A 281 21.93 -6.52 -1.56
N LEU A 282 20.83 -7.14 -1.99
CA LEU A 282 19.78 -6.62 -2.86
C LEU A 282 20.25 -6.20 -4.26
N GLN A 283 21.52 -6.37 -4.64
CA GLN A 283 22.07 -5.78 -5.87
C GLN A 283 21.79 -6.60 -7.13
N THR A 284 21.65 -7.92 -7.00
CA THR A 284 21.56 -8.82 -8.14
C THR A 284 20.15 -9.35 -8.30
N LYS A 285 19.46 -8.93 -9.37
CA LYS A 285 18.18 -9.53 -9.77
C LYS A 285 18.39 -10.99 -10.17
N GLY A 286 17.71 -11.88 -9.47
CA GLY A 286 17.76 -13.33 -9.65
C GLY A 286 16.61 -13.86 -10.51
N ALA A 287 16.25 -15.12 -10.26
CA ALA A 287 15.25 -15.84 -11.03
C ALA A 287 13.84 -15.22 -10.93
N LEU A 288 13.08 -15.29 -12.02
CA LEU A 288 11.66 -14.96 -12.04
C LEU A 288 10.88 -15.94 -11.17
N ILE A 289 9.98 -15.40 -10.35
CA ILE A 289 9.10 -16.14 -9.43
C ILE A 289 7.65 -16.02 -9.86
N ALA A 290 7.22 -14.81 -10.22
CA ALA A 290 5.87 -14.56 -10.72
C ALA A 290 5.86 -13.39 -11.69
N GLN A 291 4.92 -13.39 -12.62
CA GLN A 291 4.67 -12.29 -13.53
C GLN A 291 3.18 -12.22 -13.85
N GLY A 292 2.64 -11.02 -13.96
CA GLY A 292 1.22 -10.81 -14.22
C GLY A 292 1.00 -9.70 -15.22
N GLU A 293 0.09 -9.94 -16.17
CA GLU A 293 -0.39 -8.94 -17.12
C GLU A 293 -1.92 -8.94 -17.09
N MET A 294 -2.51 -7.76 -17.10
CA MET A 294 -3.95 -7.57 -17.23
C MET A 294 -4.20 -6.44 -18.22
N LEU A 295 -5.08 -6.67 -19.17
CA LEU A 295 -5.55 -5.67 -20.11
C LEU A 295 -7.07 -5.64 -20.09
N THR A 296 -7.65 -4.48 -19.79
CA THR A 296 -9.10 -4.26 -19.83
C THR A 296 -9.44 -3.32 -20.98
N THR A 297 -10.42 -3.71 -21.79
CA THR A 297 -10.96 -2.89 -22.88
C THR A 297 -12.47 -2.82 -22.76
N VAL A 298 -13.04 -1.63 -22.97
CA VAL A 298 -14.49 -1.46 -22.96
C VAL A 298 -15.01 -1.49 -24.38
N ARG A 299 -15.92 -2.42 -24.69
CA ARG A 299 -16.63 -2.49 -25.98
C ARG A 299 -18.11 -2.70 -25.72
N TYR A 300 -18.95 -1.92 -26.39
CA TYR A 300 -20.41 -2.06 -26.33
C TYR A 300 -21.00 -2.08 -24.90
N GLY A 301 -20.37 -1.35 -23.97
CA GLY A 301 -20.78 -1.29 -22.56
C GLY A 301 -20.48 -2.55 -21.75
N VAL A 302 -19.51 -3.35 -22.20
CA VAL A 302 -18.93 -4.51 -21.52
C VAL A 302 -17.45 -4.27 -21.28
N ASP A 303 -17.01 -4.56 -20.05
CA ASP A 303 -15.61 -4.62 -19.69
C ASP A 303 -15.07 -6.00 -20.09
N ILE A 304 -14.09 -6.00 -20.99
CA ILE A 304 -13.45 -7.21 -21.52
C ILE A 304 -12.02 -7.22 -21.00
N THR A 305 -11.74 -8.10 -20.05
CA THR A 305 -10.43 -8.24 -19.42
C THR A 305 -9.76 -9.53 -19.84
N LYS A 306 -8.51 -9.43 -20.28
CA LYS A 306 -7.59 -10.56 -20.39
C LYS A 306 -6.59 -10.47 -19.26
N ARG A 307 -6.44 -11.53 -18.48
CA ARG A 307 -5.50 -11.58 -17.36
C ARG A 307 -4.64 -12.83 -17.48
N ILE A 308 -3.33 -12.64 -17.44
CA ILE A 308 -2.33 -13.70 -17.52
C ILE A 308 -1.50 -13.62 -16.24
N ASN A 309 -1.43 -14.71 -15.50
CA ASN A 309 -0.59 -14.82 -14.31
C ASN A 309 0.30 -16.04 -14.42
N LEU A 310 1.58 -15.85 -14.22
CA LEU A 310 2.61 -16.86 -14.18
C LEU A 310 3.15 -16.93 -12.76
N SER A 311 3.28 -18.13 -12.21
CA SER A 311 3.89 -18.36 -10.89
C SER A 311 4.68 -19.67 -10.90
N ARG A 312 5.76 -19.75 -10.11
CA ARG A 312 6.54 -21.00 -9.96
C ARG A 312 5.65 -22.16 -9.55
N SER A 313 5.84 -23.32 -10.19
CA SER A 313 5.20 -24.57 -9.76
C SER A 313 5.71 -24.99 -8.37
N THR A 314 4.94 -25.80 -7.66
CA THR A 314 5.26 -26.25 -6.30
C THR A 314 6.60 -27.00 -6.21
N ASP A 315 6.98 -27.71 -7.26
CA ASP A 315 8.26 -28.43 -7.37
C ASP A 315 9.41 -27.55 -7.92
N ASN A 316 9.13 -26.27 -8.20
CA ASN A 316 10.02 -25.29 -8.81
C ASN A 316 10.60 -25.67 -10.18
N SER A 317 10.11 -26.74 -10.84
CA SER A 317 10.64 -27.23 -12.11
C SER A 317 10.13 -26.45 -13.32
N LYS A 318 8.91 -25.89 -13.21
CA LYS A 318 8.20 -25.15 -14.27
C LYS A 318 7.47 -23.93 -13.70
N PHE A 319 6.65 -23.31 -14.53
CA PHE A 319 5.67 -22.31 -14.13
C PHE A 319 4.25 -22.81 -14.37
N LYS A 320 3.35 -22.48 -13.42
CA LYS A 320 1.91 -22.52 -13.63
C LYS A 320 1.48 -21.19 -14.24
N CYS A 321 0.90 -21.27 -15.43
CA CYS A 321 0.34 -20.15 -16.16
C CYS A 321 -1.19 -20.23 -16.09
N TYR A 322 -1.80 -19.18 -15.55
CA TYR A 322 -3.25 -19.00 -15.50
C TYR A 322 -3.64 -17.91 -16.48
N PHE A 323 -4.60 -18.20 -17.34
CA PHE A 323 -5.16 -17.22 -18.27
C PHE A 323 -6.66 -17.11 -18.02
N ASP A 324 -7.13 -15.89 -17.77
CA ASP A 324 -8.53 -15.55 -17.67
C ASP A 324 -8.96 -14.64 -18.81
N GLU A 325 -10.11 -14.96 -19.38
CA GLU A 325 -10.93 -14.05 -20.16
C GLU A 325 -12.17 -13.71 -19.34
N ILE A 326 -12.39 -12.42 -19.08
CA ILE A 326 -13.48 -11.94 -18.25
C ILE A 326 -14.33 -10.98 -19.08
N LEU A 327 -15.64 -11.25 -19.13
CA LEU A 327 -16.65 -10.42 -19.76
C LEU A 327 -17.59 -9.93 -18.67
N ALA A 328 -17.55 -8.64 -18.35
CA ALA A 328 -18.29 -8.08 -17.23
C ALA A 328 -19.21 -6.92 -17.67
N THR A 329 -20.42 -6.92 -17.11
CA THR A 329 -21.28 -5.74 -17.01
C THR A 329 -21.27 -5.26 -15.55
N GLN A 330 -22.02 -4.21 -15.25
CA GLN A 330 -22.16 -3.75 -13.87
C GLN A 330 -22.66 -4.87 -12.94
N SER A 331 -23.62 -5.68 -13.37
CA SER A 331 -24.35 -6.60 -12.49
C SER A 331 -23.96 -8.07 -12.64
N SER A 332 -23.25 -8.42 -13.71
CA SER A 332 -22.98 -9.81 -14.11
C SER A 332 -21.59 -9.97 -14.70
N GLU A 333 -20.97 -11.14 -14.53
CA GLU A 333 -19.66 -11.46 -15.09
C GLU A 333 -19.62 -12.91 -15.57
N VAL A 334 -18.97 -13.15 -16.70
CA VAL A 334 -18.61 -14.47 -17.20
C VAL A 334 -17.09 -14.53 -17.32
N MET A 335 -16.47 -15.41 -16.55
CA MET A 335 -15.02 -15.63 -16.54
C MET A 335 -14.71 -17.01 -17.08
N ASN A 336 -13.88 -17.07 -18.11
CA ASN A 336 -13.34 -18.28 -18.71
C ASN A 336 -11.88 -18.41 -18.32
N SER A 337 -11.51 -19.52 -17.70
CA SER A 337 -10.17 -19.73 -17.17
C SER A 337 -9.55 -21.01 -17.70
N ILE A 338 -8.28 -20.94 -18.05
CA ILE A 338 -7.42 -22.10 -18.30
C ILE A 338 -6.16 -22.01 -17.44
N ASP A 339 -5.62 -23.17 -17.10
CA ASP A 339 -4.33 -23.29 -16.43
C ASP A 339 -3.47 -24.34 -17.15
N VAL A 340 -2.19 -24.01 -17.36
CA VAL A 340 -1.22 -24.87 -18.05
C VAL A 340 0.17 -24.75 -17.41
N GLU A 341 0.97 -25.79 -17.54
CA GLU A 341 2.39 -25.73 -17.19
C GLU A 341 3.24 -25.31 -18.40
N VAL A 342 4.12 -24.35 -18.19
CA VAL A 342 5.00 -23.75 -19.20
C VAL A 342 6.40 -23.57 -18.64
N ASP A 343 7.38 -23.40 -19.52
CA ASP A 343 8.78 -23.28 -19.10
C ASP A 343 9.18 -21.81 -18.82
N ASN A 344 8.46 -20.83 -19.37
CA ASN A 344 8.77 -19.41 -19.27
C ASN A 344 7.55 -18.51 -19.54
N TRP A 345 7.76 -17.19 -19.43
CA TRP A 345 6.73 -16.18 -19.68
C TRP A 345 6.25 -16.13 -21.13
N ASP A 346 7.15 -16.18 -22.11
CA ASP A 346 6.78 -16.05 -23.53
C ASP A 346 5.79 -17.16 -23.94
N GLU A 347 6.03 -18.40 -23.47
CA GLU A 347 5.10 -19.51 -23.66
C GLU A 347 3.75 -19.32 -22.96
N CYS A 348 3.72 -18.59 -21.84
CA CYS A 348 2.50 -18.26 -21.10
C CYS A 348 1.70 -17.17 -21.82
N SER A 349 2.36 -16.08 -22.23
CA SER A 349 1.71 -14.93 -22.88
C SER A 349 1.17 -15.25 -24.27
N ASP A 350 1.71 -16.26 -24.95
CA ASP A 350 1.24 -16.71 -26.25
C ASP A 350 0.00 -17.62 -26.18
N LYS A 351 -0.51 -17.95 -24.97
CA LYS A 351 -1.72 -18.76 -24.82
C LYS A 351 -2.99 -17.97 -25.08
N ALA A 352 -3.99 -18.68 -25.60
CA ALA A 352 -5.35 -18.18 -25.77
C ALA A 352 -6.34 -19.17 -25.13
N ILE A 353 -7.53 -18.68 -24.76
CA ILE A 353 -8.62 -19.51 -24.25
C ILE A 353 -9.05 -20.52 -25.32
N ALA A 354 -8.75 -21.80 -25.07
CA ALA A 354 -9.16 -22.91 -25.92
C ALA A 354 -9.13 -24.23 -25.13
N GLY A 355 -9.92 -25.21 -25.58
CA GLY A 355 -9.89 -26.57 -25.03
C GLY A 355 -10.61 -26.71 -23.69
N ASN A 356 -9.90 -27.18 -22.67
CA ASN A 356 -10.46 -27.51 -21.35
C ASN A 356 -10.64 -26.26 -20.49
N VAL A 357 -11.69 -25.50 -20.75
CA VAL A 357 -12.00 -24.23 -20.08
C VAL A 357 -12.87 -24.48 -18.85
N LYS A 358 -12.52 -23.86 -17.73
CA LYS A 358 -13.38 -23.71 -16.55
C LYS A 358 -14.16 -22.41 -16.73
N GLN A 359 -15.47 -22.41 -16.50
CA GLN A 359 -16.26 -21.19 -16.57
C GLN A 359 -16.84 -20.83 -15.21
N THR A 360 -16.76 -19.55 -14.86
CA THR A 360 -17.35 -19.00 -13.63
C THR A 360 -18.34 -17.91 -13.99
N LEU A 361 -19.56 -18.03 -13.48
CA LEU A 361 -20.58 -16.99 -13.58
C LEU A 361 -20.62 -16.21 -12.27
N LYS A 362 -20.71 -14.87 -12.34
CA LYS A 362 -20.85 -14.03 -11.15
C LYS A 362 -22.02 -13.07 -11.25
N THR A 363 -22.64 -12.81 -10.12
CA THR A 363 -23.66 -11.76 -9.94
C THR A 363 -23.18 -10.75 -8.91
N LYS A 364 -23.34 -9.46 -9.19
CA LYS A 364 -22.84 -8.34 -8.36
C LYS A 364 -23.98 -7.40 -7.98
N ASP A 365 -24.27 -7.28 -6.68
CA ASP A 365 -25.32 -6.41 -6.16
C ASP A 365 -24.72 -5.14 -5.57
N TYR A 366 -25.35 -4.00 -5.88
CA TYR A 366 -24.89 -2.68 -5.49
C TYR A 366 -25.94 -1.94 -4.68
N GLN A 367 -25.47 -1.15 -3.72
CA GLN A 367 -26.26 -0.14 -3.03
C GLN A 367 -25.54 1.20 -3.15
N ASP A 368 -26.22 2.22 -3.66
CA ASP A 368 -25.64 3.55 -3.89
C ASP A 368 -24.31 3.52 -4.68
N ASN A 369 -24.26 2.66 -5.71
CA ASN A 369 -23.06 2.36 -6.54
C ASN A 369 -21.87 1.71 -5.80
N VAL A 370 -22.06 1.28 -4.54
CA VAL A 370 -21.08 0.48 -3.79
C VAL A 370 -21.43 -1.00 -3.92
N LEU A 371 -20.45 -1.83 -4.28
CA LEU A 371 -20.62 -3.29 -4.31
C LEU A 371 -20.84 -3.78 -2.88
N ILE A 372 -22.00 -4.35 -2.59
CA ILE A 372 -22.35 -4.87 -1.26
C ILE A 372 -22.32 -6.39 -1.20
N ARG A 373 -22.46 -7.06 -2.35
CA ARG A 373 -22.50 -8.52 -2.41
C ARG A 373 -22.11 -9.03 -3.79
N MET A 374 -21.44 -10.17 -3.80
CA MET A 374 -21.10 -10.92 -5.00
C MET A 374 -21.36 -12.41 -4.75
N SER A 375 -21.87 -13.11 -5.75
CA SER A 375 -21.95 -14.57 -5.75
C SER A 375 -21.22 -15.12 -6.97
N GLU A 376 -20.46 -16.20 -6.80
CA GLU A 376 -19.68 -16.84 -7.85
C GLU A 376 -20.05 -18.33 -7.96
N TYR A 377 -20.17 -18.83 -9.19
CA TYR A 377 -20.55 -20.20 -9.49
C TYR A 377 -19.60 -20.75 -10.56
N SER A 378 -18.75 -21.69 -10.17
CA SER A 378 -17.73 -22.29 -11.04
C SER A 378 -18.16 -23.65 -11.55
N TYR A 379 -18.04 -23.81 -12.87
CA TYR A 379 -18.35 -25.02 -13.64
C TYR A 379 -17.03 -25.59 -14.14
N LEU A 380 -16.68 -26.78 -13.64
CA LEU A 380 -15.46 -27.49 -14.00
C LEU A 380 -15.62 -28.22 -15.34
N LEU A 381 -14.52 -28.77 -15.83
CA LEU A 381 -14.48 -29.45 -17.13
C LEU A 381 -15.60 -30.50 -17.26
N GLY A 382 -16.40 -30.36 -18.32
CA GLY A 382 -17.51 -31.25 -18.64
C GLY A 382 -18.85 -30.87 -17.99
N ASN A 383 -18.88 -29.83 -17.16
CA ASN A 383 -20.10 -29.25 -16.61
C ASN A 383 -20.46 -27.96 -17.38
N ASP A 384 -21.66 -27.91 -17.96
CA ASP A 384 -22.11 -26.77 -18.77
C ASP A 384 -22.84 -25.76 -17.88
N SER A 385 -22.34 -24.54 -17.89
CA SER A 385 -22.96 -23.36 -17.25
C SER A 385 -24.16 -22.83 -18.04
N GLY A 386 -24.30 -23.23 -19.30
CA GLY A 386 -25.23 -22.63 -20.26
C GLY A 386 -24.71 -21.34 -20.91
N PHE A 387 -23.44 -20.96 -20.73
CA PHE A 387 -22.78 -19.79 -21.34
C PHE A 387 -21.49 -20.15 -22.09
N SER A 388 -21.37 -21.39 -22.57
CA SER A 388 -20.22 -21.87 -23.34
C SER A 388 -20.03 -21.15 -24.67
N ASP A 389 -21.06 -20.48 -25.19
CA ASP A 389 -20.99 -19.58 -26.35
C ASP A 389 -20.11 -18.34 -26.13
N LEU A 390 -19.81 -18.01 -24.86
CA LEU A 390 -18.97 -16.88 -24.48
C LEU A 390 -17.50 -17.25 -24.26
N ILE A 391 -17.07 -18.46 -24.59
CA ILE A 391 -15.68 -18.91 -24.42
C ILE A 391 -14.81 -18.42 -25.58
N GLY A 392 -13.73 -17.70 -25.28
CA GLY A 392 -12.71 -17.28 -26.24
C GLY A 392 -13.18 -16.17 -27.18
N VAL A 393 -14.18 -15.39 -26.76
CA VAL A 393 -14.82 -14.38 -27.62
C VAL A 393 -14.27 -12.97 -27.43
N ALA A 394 -13.36 -12.73 -26.49
CA ALA A 394 -12.87 -11.39 -26.14
C ALA A 394 -12.50 -10.54 -27.36
N ASP A 395 -11.73 -11.09 -28.29
CA ASP A 395 -11.28 -10.35 -29.49
C ASP A 395 -12.35 -10.25 -30.59
N THR A 396 -13.47 -10.95 -30.44
CA THR A 396 -14.50 -11.11 -31.47
C THR A 396 -15.86 -10.53 -31.10
N VAL A 397 -15.96 -9.84 -29.95
CA VAL A 397 -17.16 -9.10 -29.56
C VAL A 397 -17.48 -8.04 -30.63
N LYS A 398 -18.66 -8.14 -31.26
CA LYS A 398 -19.01 -7.43 -32.51
C LYS A 398 -20.16 -6.42 -32.40
N ASP A 399 -20.99 -6.53 -31.38
CA ASP A 399 -22.19 -5.71 -31.23
C ASP A 399 -22.69 -5.70 -29.77
N GLU A 400 -23.76 -4.95 -29.54
CA GLU A 400 -24.34 -4.72 -28.21
C GLU A 400 -25.09 -5.94 -27.63
N GLN A 401 -25.40 -6.98 -28.42
CA GLN A 401 -26.12 -8.17 -27.92
C GLN A 401 -25.29 -8.94 -26.89
N ILE A 402 -23.96 -8.82 -26.93
CA ILE A 402 -23.05 -9.41 -25.93
C ILE A 402 -23.42 -8.97 -24.51
N LYS A 403 -23.86 -7.71 -24.35
CA LYS A 403 -24.22 -7.15 -23.04
C LYS A 403 -25.49 -7.79 -22.50
N GLU A 404 -26.50 -7.94 -23.34
CA GLU A 404 -27.74 -8.66 -22.99
C GLU A 404 -27.43 -10.11 -22.65
N ARG A 405 -26.55 -10.76 -23.43
CA ARG A 405 -26.15 -12.14 -23.19
C ARG A 405 -25.43 -12.32 -21.85
N ILE A 406 -24.53 -11.43 -21.45
CA ILE A 406 -23.86 -11.48 -20.15
C ILE A 406 -24.85 -11.19 -19.01
N ASN A 407 -25.78 -10.24 -19.20
CA ASN A 407 -26.80 -9.95 -18.19
C ASN A 407 -27.76 -11.11 -17.95
N ALA A 408 -27.95 -11.99 -18.94
CA ALA A 408 -28.77 -13.21 -18.79
C ALA A 408 -28.21 -14.19 -17.73
N VAL A 409 -27.00 -13.98 -17.22
CA VAL A 409 -26.50 -14.70 -16.02
C VAL A 409 -27.48 -14.57 -14.86
N ARG A 410 -28.14 -13.42 -14.70
CA ARG A 410 -29.16 -13.18 -13.67
C ARG A 410 -30.51 -13.84 -13.93
N ASP A 411 -30.74 -14.34 -15.14
CA ASP A 411 -31.93 -15.15 -15.43
C ASP A 411 -31.74 -16.61 -14.98
N VAL A 412 -30.47 -17.04 -14.86
CA VAL A 412 -30.10 -18.38 -14.39
C VAL A 412 -29.83 -18.37 -12.87
N ILE A 413 -29.09 -17.39 -12.39
CA ILE A 413 -28.79 -17.19 -10.96
C ILE A 413 -29.77 -16.17 -10.39
N VAL A 414 -30.92 -16.68 -9.95
CA VAL A 414 -32.08 -15.84 -9.55
C VAL A 414 -32.04 -15.41 -8.08
N ASP A 415 -31.54 -16.27 -7.20
CA ASP A 415 -31.30 -15.97 -5.79
C ASP A 415 -29.83 -15.63 -5.58
N THR A 416 -29.58 -14.32 -5.45
CA THR A 416 -28.25 -13.75 -5.21
C THR A 416 -28.05 -13.38 -3.74
N ASP A 417 -28.94 -13.80 -2.84
CA ASP A 417 -28.79 -13.52 -1.41
C ASP A 417 -27.52 -14.16 -0.84
N PHE A 418 -26.94 -13.52 0.18
CA PHE A 418 -25.73 -14.02 0.81
C PHE A 418 -25.97 -15.40 1.43
N ASP A 419 -27.16 -15.63 1.98
CA ASP A 419 -27.53 -16.89 2.65
C ASP A 419 -28.16 -17.95 1.71
N SER A 420 -28.17 -17.71 0.40
CA SER A 420 -28.68 -18.65 -0.61
C SER A 420 -27.97 -20.01 -0.63
N GLU A 421 -28.73 -21.10 -0.50
CA GLU A 421 -28.21 -22.48 -0.60
C GLU A 421 -28.24 -23.02 -2.05
N ALA A 422 -28.71 -22.23 -3.00
CA ALA A 422 -28.84 -22.64 -4.40
C ALA A 422 -27.47 -22.69 -5.09
N ASN A 423 -27.13 -23.81 -5.71
CA ASN A 423 -25.84 -24.00 -6.39
C ASN A 423 -25.90 -23.88 -7.93
N TYR A 424 -27.10 -23.82 -8.51
CA TYR A 424 -27.32 -23.72 -9.96
C TYR A 424 -26.50 -24.73 -10.80
N SER A 425 -26.40 -25.96 -10.30
CA SER A 425 -25.60 -27.05 -10.91
C SER A 425 -24.10 -26.77 -11.02
N ALA A 426 -23.59 -25.73 -10.35
CA ALA A 426 -22.16 -25.45 -10.29
C ALA A 426 -21.42 -26.53 -9.48
N ASP A 427 -20.15 -26.73 -9.80
CA ASP A 427 -19.29 -27.63 -9.04
C ASP A 427 -18.84 -26.97 -7.73
N ASN A 428 -18.50 -25.67 -7.79
CA ASN A 428 -18.13 -24.88 -6.63
C ASN A 428 -18.91 -23.57 -6.65
N TRP A 429 -19.26 -23.05 -5.48
CA TRP A 429 -19.91 -21.74 -5.39
C TRP A 429 -19.55 -21.01 -4.11
N SER A 430 -19.60 -19.68 -4.16
CA SER A 430 -19.31 -18.82 -3.02
C SER A 430 -20.19 -17.58 -3.02
N HIS A 431 -20.39 -17.03 -1.82
CA HIS A 431 -21.03 -15.74 -1.61
C HIS A 431 -20.11 -14.87 -0.78
N THR A 432 -19.97 -13.62 -1.19
CA THR A 432 -19.19 -12.60 -0.50
C THR A 432 -20.11 -11.43 -0.20
N LYS A 433 -20.14 -10.98 1.05
CA LYS A 433 -20.71 -9.68 1.44
C LYS A 433 -19.60 -8.72 1.83
N TYR A 434 -19.79 -7.46 1.46
CA TYR A 434 -18.85 -6.38 1.71
C TYR A 434 -19.43 -5.40 2.72
N ALA A 435 -18.60 -4.97 3.67
CA ALA A 435 -18.95 -3.93 4.62
C ALA A 435 -17.79 -2.92 4.78
N ILE A 436 -18.12 -1.71 5.22
CA ILE A 436 -17.17 -0.67 5.58
C ILE A 436 -17.32 -0.39 7.08
N GLY A 437 -16.19 -0.39 7.77
CA GLY A 437 -16.05 -0.16 9.18
C GLY A 437 -16.25 -1.40 10.04
N ASN A 438 -15.58 -1.40 11.18
CA ASN A 438 -15.81 -2.30 12.31
C ASN A 438 -15.63 -1.52 13.63
N SER A 439 -15.62 -2.23 14.76
CA SER A 439 -15.48 -1.60 16.09
C SER A 439 -14.10 -0.97 16.35
N GLN A 440 -13.07 -1.40 15.62
CA GLN A 440 -11.68 -0.95 15.78
C GLN A 440 -11.31 0.17 14.78
N ASP A 441 -11.87 0.10 13.57
CA ASP A 441 -11.56 1.00 12.47
C ASP A 441 -12.82 1.22 11.64
N LYS A 442 -13.31 2.47 11.62
CA LYS A 442 -14.52 2.89 10.90
C LYS A 442 -14.37 2.86 9.37
N ASN A 443 -13.14 2.82 8.87
CA ASN A 443 -12.79 2.83 7.45
C ASN A 443 -12.34 1.45 6.96
N ALA A 444 -12.21 0.46 7.84
CA ALA A 444 -11.82 -0.89 7.48
C ALA A 444 -12.74 -1.50 6.42
N ARG A 445 -12.18 -2.15 5.41
CA ARG A 445 -12.95 -2.92 4.43
C ARG A 445 -13.07 -4.36 4.93
N VAL A 446 -14.29 -4.85 5.06
CA VAL A 446 -14.57 -6.20 5.55
C VAL A 446 -15.20 -7.03 4.44
N GLU A 447 -14.60 -8.17 4.16
CA GLU A 447 -15.09 -9.16 3.20
C GLU A 447 -15.44 -10.41 3.99
N THR A 448 -16.73 -10.78 4.04
CA THR A 448 -17.16 -12.04 4.63
C THR A 448 -17.59 -12.98 3.52
N ILE A 449 -16.90 -14.11 3.43
CA ILE A 449 -17.03 -15.10 2.37
C ILE A 449 -17.55 -16.39 3.00
N ARG A 450 -18.50 -17.02 2.33
CA ARG A 450 -18.80 -18.43 2.54
C ARG A 450 -18.69 -19.16 1.22
N TYR A 451 -18.05 -20.33 1.22
CA TYR A 451 -17.82 -21.09 0.01
C TYR A 451 -18.07 -22.58 0.23
N ASN A 452 -18.52 -23.24 -0.83
CA ASN A 452 -18.77 -24.66 -0.88
C ASN A 452 -18.14 -25.22 -2.15
N ALA A 453 -17.25 -26.19 -1.97
CA ALA A 453 -16.57 -26.85 -3.06
C ALA A 453 -17.15 -28.24 -3.28
N LYS A 454 -17.04 -28.75 -4.51
CA LYS A 454 -17.50 -30.09 -4.86
C LYS A 454 -16.96 -31.14 -3.89
N GLY A 455 -17.86 -31.82 -3.17
CA GLY A 455 -17.51 -32.87 -2.22
C GLY A 455 -17.16 -32.37 -0.81
N ALA A 456 -17.27 -31.07 -0.54
CA ALA A 456 -17.13 -30.53 0.81
C ALA A 456 -18.33 -30.89 1.70
N VAL A 457 -18.09 -31.03 3.00
CA VAL A 457 -19.14 -31.22 4.00
C VAL A 457 -19.53 -29.85 4.55
N GLY A 458 -20.61 -29.28 4.00
CA GLY A 458 -21.14 -27.98 4.42
C GLY A 458 -20.30 -26.79 3.98
N TRP A 459 -20.69 -25.61 4.45
CA TRP A 459 -20.06 -24.34 4.14
C TRP A 459 -18.76 -24.13 4.92
N GLN A 460 -17.76 -23.59 4.24
CA GLN A 460 -16.58 -23.00 4.86
C GLN A 460 -16.72 -21.48 4.87
N TRP A 461 -16.21 -20.83 5.91
CA TRP A 461 -16.34 -19.39 6.13
C TRP A 461 -14.99 -18.74 6.32
N GLN A 462 -14.86 -17.54 5.74
CA GLN A 462 -13.70 -16.69 5.86
C GLN A 462 -14.13 -15.23 6.04
N ARG A 463 -13.46 -14.49 6.92
CA ARG A 463 -13.56 -13.03 7.00
C ARG A 463 -12.19 -12.41 6.84
N VAL A 464 -12.04 -11.57 5.83
CA VAL A 464 -10.84 -10.77 5.62
C VAL A 464 -11.16 -9.32 5.96
N THR A 465 -10.38 -8.72 6.85
CA THR A 465 -10.49 -7.29 7.18
C THR A 465 -9.21 -6.59 6.73
N TYR A 466 -9.37 -5.57 5.89
CA TYR A 466 -8.30 -4.68 5.46
C TYR A 466 -8.45 -3.36 6.23
N TYR A 467 -7.49 -3.09 7.11
CA TYR A 467 -7.50 -1.89 7.95
C TYR A 467 -6.89 -0.69 7.20
N GLU A 468 -7.25 0.53 7.58
CA GLU A 468 -6.75 1.77 6.97
C GLU A 468 -5.22 1.90 7.07
N ASN A 469 -4.64 1.38 8.15
CA ASN A 469 -3.19 1.33 8.38
C ASN A 469 -2.46 0.25 7.57
N GLY A 470 -3.16 -0.51 6.73
CA GLY A 470 -2.62 -1.56 5.87
C GLY A 470 -2.51 -2.94 6.52
N LYS A 471 -2.81 -3.12 7.82
CA LYS A 471 -2.89 -4.46 8.41
C LYS A 471 -4.03 -5.27 7.79
N ILE A 472 -3.85 -6.58 7.80
CA ILE A 472 -4.85 -7.53 7.28
C ILE A 472 -5.06 -8.60 8.34
N THR A 473 -6.31 -8.87 8.68
CA THR A 473 -6.68 -10.04 9.48
C THR A 473 -7.48 -11.01 8.65
N ASN A 474 -7.20 -12.30 8.84
CA ASN A 474 -7.91 -13.39 8.20
C ASN A 474 -8.48 -14.32 9.27
N GLU A 475 -9.80 -14.43 9.33
CA GLU A 475 -10.52 -15.30 10.25
C GLU A 475 -11.18 -16.42 9.44
N CYS A 476 -11.09 -17.68 9.88
CA CYS A 476 -11.79 -18.79 9.23
C CYS A 476 -12.56 -19.65 10.22
N GLY A 477 -13.58 -20.37 9.73
CA GLY A 477 -14.38 -21.28 10.54
C GLY A 477 -15.46 -22.01 9.74
N THR A 478 -16.31 -22.76 10.44
CA THR A 478 -17.41 -23.54 9.82
C THR A 478 -18.76 -22.80 9.81
N SER A 479 -18.82 -21.59 10.37
CA SER A 479 -19.99 -20.71 10.41
C SER A 479 -19.54 -19.29 10.70
N GLU A 480 -20.34 -18.28 10.35
CA GLU A 480 -20.00 -16.88 10.62
C GLU A 480 -19.70 -16.59 12.10
N ALA A 481 -20.39 -17.25 13.03
CA ALA A 481 -20.22 -17.04 14.47
C ALA A 481 -18.95 -17.70 15.06
N ASN A 482 -18.34 -18.64 14.34
CA ASN A 482 -17.23 -19.47 14.83
C ASN A 482 -15.91 -19.15 14.10
N MET A 483 -15.83 -18.03 13.39
CA MET A 483 -14.57 -17.63 12.73
C MET A 483 -13.56 -17.14 13.77
N LEU A 484 -12.31 -17.57 13.62
CA LEU A 484 -11.22 -17.19 14.51
C LEU A 484 -9.99 -16.78 13.68
N LEU A 485 -9.26 -15.77 14.18
CA LEU A 485 -7.89 -15.45 13.75
C LEU A 485 -7.05 -16.73 13.88
N GLU A 486 -6.35 -17.14 12.81
CA GLU A 486 -5.57 -18.39 12.71
C GLU A 486 -6.37 -19.68 12.47
N GLY A 487 -7.67 -19.60 12.17
CA GLY A 487 -8.47 -20.75 11.72
C GLY A 487 -8.26 -21.15 10.25
N CYS A 488 -7.42 -20.38 9.54
CA CYS A 488 -7.03 -20.56 8.14
C CYS A 488 -5.60 -21.15 8.12
#